data_AF-A0A938FQB8-F1
#
_entry.id   AF-A0A938FQB8-F1
#
_cell.length_a   1.000
_cell.length_b   1.000
_cell.length_c   1.000
_cell.angle_alpha   90.00
_cell.angle_beta   90.00
_cell.angle_gamma   90.00
#
_symmetry.space_group_name_H-M   'P 1'
#
loop_
_entity.id
_entity.type
_entity.pdbx_description
1 polymer ?
#
loop_
_entity_poly.entity_id
_entity_poly.type
_entity_poly.pdbx_seq_one_letter_code
_entity_poly.pdbx_strand_id
1 'polypeptide(L)' 'MVVSCDSCVMRATAACDDCVVSFFCDDSGAQAVVLDLEEQRTLRMLANAGLVPTLRHREVS' A
#
# COMPACT_ATOMS: atom_id res chain seq x y z
N MET A 1 -5.07 -2.01 -19.82
CA MET A 1 -6.06 -2.73 -18.97
C MET A 1 -6.55 -1.74 -17.93
N VAL A 2 -7.87 -1.54 -17.82
CA VAL A 2 -8.46 -0.59 -16.87
C VAL A 2 -9.24 -1.39 -15.84
N VAL A 3 -9.01 -1.12 -14.56
CA VAL A 3 -9.75 -1.69 -13.45
C VAL A 3 -10.63 -0.58 -12.89
N SER A 4 -11.93 -0.83 -12.74
CA SER A 4 -12.90 0.15 -12.22
C SER A 4 -13.97 -0.56 -11.39
N CYS A 5 -14.21 -0.04 -10.18
CA CYS A 5 -15.30 -0.47 -9.32
C CYS A 5 -16.69 -0.16 -9.90
N ASP A 6 -16.81 0.85 -10.77
CA ASP A 6 -18.10 1.27 -11.33
C ASP A 6 -18.63 0.30 -12.40
N SER A 7 -17.73 -0.36 -13.15
CA SER A 7 -18.09 -1.38 -14.14
C SER A 7 -17.94 -2.81 -13.63
N CYS A 8 -17.71 -3.01 -12.33
CA CYS A 8 -17.47 -4.34 -11.76
C CYS A 8 -18.78 -5.12 -11.60
N VAL A 9 -18.83 -6.35 -12.14
CA VAL A 9 -20.02 -7.23 -12.05
C VAL A 9 -20.35 -7.68 -10.61
N MET A 10 -19.38 -7.60 -9.70
CA MET A 10 -19.54 -7.96 -8.28
C MET A 10 -19.85 -6.75 -7.37
N ARG A 11 -20.06 -5.57 -7.95
CA ARG A 11 -20.30 -4.32 -7.19
C ARG A 11 -21.48 -4.47 -6.23
N ALA A 12 -21.31 -3.97 -5.00
CA ALA A 12 -22.31 -4.00 -3.93
C ALA A 12 -22.73 -5.42 -3.48
N THR A 13 -21.82 -6.39 -3.61
CA THR A 13 -21.97 -7.73 -3.03
C THR A 13 -20.98 -7.93 -1.88
N ALA A 14 -21.13 -9.02 -1.12
CA ALA A 14 -20.18 -9.39 -0.07
C ALA A 14 -18.74 -9.59 -0.57
N ALA A 15 -18.54 -9.78 -1.89
CA ALA A 15 -17.20 -9.83 -2.47
C ALA A 15 -16.45 -8.49 -2.35
N CYS A 16 -17.14 -7.37 -2.14
CA CYS A 16 -16.52 -6.07 -1.96
C CYS A 16 -15.88 -5.88 -0.57
N ASP A 17 -16.28 -6.65 0.44
CA ASP A 17 -15.85 -6.45 1.83
C ASP A 17 -14.35 -6.76 2.05
N ASP A 18 -13.77 -7.60 1.19
CA ASP A 18 -12.34 -7.98 1.19
C ASP A 18 -11.70 -7.80 -0.19
N CYS A 19 -12.24 -6.90 -1.03
CA CYS A 19 -11.76 -6.71 -2.39
C CYS A 19 -10.53 -5.79 -2.43
N VAL A 20 -9.38 -6.28 -2.88
CA VAL A 20 -8.17 -5.44 -3.08
C VAL A 20 -8.41 -4.26 -4.06
N VAL A 21 -9.40 -4.37 -4.94
CA VAL A 21 -9.71 -3.35 -5.96
C VAL A 21 -10.32 -2.09 -5.33
N SER A 22 -11.08 -2.22 -4.24
CA SER A 22 -11.60 -1.03 -3.53
C SER A 22 -10.44 -0.18 -3.03
N PHE A 23 -9.39 -0.78 -2.47
CA PHE A 23 -8.18 -0.07 -2.03
C PHE A 23 -7.44 0.65 -3.16
N PHE A 24 -7.42 0.10 -4.37
CA PHE A 24 -6.78 0.75 -5.51
C PHE A 24 -7.63 1.86 -6.14
N CYS A 25 -8.96 1.73 -6.08
CA CYS A 25 -9.89 2.67 -6.68
C CYS A 25 -10.37 3.75 -5.70
N ASP A 26 -10.14 3.56 -4.39
CA ASP A 26 -10.42 4.56 -3.37
C ASP A 26 -9.38 5.69 -3.49
N ASP A 27 -9.87 6.91 -3.66
CA ASP A 27 -9.05 8.13 -3.69
C ASP A 27 -8.77 8.64 -2.27
N SER A 28 -8.55 7.71 -1.33
CA SER A 28 -7.97 8.02 -0.03
C SER A 28 -6.47 8.23 -0.24
N GLY A 29 -6.15 9.31 -0.96
CA GLY A 29 -4.84 9.67 -1.50
C GLY A 29 -3.73 9.18 -0.58
N ALA A 30 -2.90 8.28 -1.12
CA ALA A 30 -1.87 7.52 -0.42
C ALA A 30 -1.36 8.27 0.81
N GLN A 31 -1.92 7.94 1.98
CA GLN A 31 -1.60 8.64 3.21
C GLN A 31 -0.10 8.48 3.45
N ALA A 32 0.63 9.59 3.54
CA ALA A 32 2.05 9.54 3.83
C ALA A 32 2.27 8.79 5.15
N VAL A 33 2.98 7.67 5.10
CA VAL A 33 3.39 6.94 6.30
C VAL A 33 4.59 7.70 6.89
N VAL A 34 4.35 8.44 7.96
CA VAL A 34 5.41 9.13 8.71
C VAL A 34 6.01 8.14 9.69
N LEU A 35 7.30 7.86 9.51
CA LEU A 35 8.07 7.01 10.41
C LEU A 35 8.91 7.89 11.33
N ASP A 36 8.94 7.56 12.60
CA ASP A 36 9.91 8.15 13.53
C ASP A 36 11.32 7.55 13.33
N LEU A 37 12.30 8.10 14.05
CA LEU A 37 13.69 7.67 13.94
C LEU A 37 13.93 6.24 14.45
N GLU A 38 13.17 5.78 15.43
CA GLU A 38 13.30 4.43 16.00
C GLU A 38 12.69 3.39 15.07
N GLU A 39 11.51 3.66 14.53
CA GLU A 39 10.86 2.85 13.51
C GLU A 39 11.75 2.72 12.27
N GLN A 40 12.32 3.84 11.80
CA GLN A 40 13.22 3.83 10.65
C GLN A 40 14.50 3.01 10.91
N ARG A 41 15.05 3.06 12.13
CA ARG A 41 16.20 2.22 12.53
C ARG A 41 15.82 0.75 12.56
N THR A 42 14.65 0.42 13.09
CA THR A 42 14.15 -0.95 13.17
C THR A 42 13.97 -1.56 11.79
N LEU A 43 13.34 -0.83 10.87
CA LEU A 43 13.18 -1.27 9.48
C LEU A 43 14.53 -1.50 8.79
N ARG A 44 15.55 -0.67 9.06
CA ARG A 44 16.91 -0.90 8.54
C ARG A 44 17.55 -2.17 9.11
N MET A 45 17.38 -2.45 10.40
CA MET A 45 17.89 -3.68 11.01
C MET A 45 17.24 -4.92 10.39
N LEU A 46 15.92 -4.89 10.20
CA LEU A 46 15.18 -5.97 9.55
C LEU A 46 15.61 -6.16 8.09
N ALA A 47 15.85 -5.07 7.37
CA ALA A 47 16.30 -5.14 5.99
C ALA A 47 17.71 -5.74 5.87
N ASN A 48 18.63 -5.36 6.76
CA ASN A 48 19.97 -5.93 6.82
C ASN A 48 19.97 -7.43 7.16
N ALA A 49 19.00 -7.87 7.94
CA ALA A 49 18.77 -9.29 8.24
C ALA A 49 18.03 -10.05 7.12
N GLY A 50 17.59 -9.36 6.05
CA GLY A 50 16.83 -9.96 4.95
C GLY A 50 15.36 -10.27 5.26
N LEU A 51 14.83 -9.75 6.38
CA LEU A 51 13.46 -10.01 6.83
C LEU A 51 12.42 -9.11 6.15
N VAL A 52 12.85 -7.94 5.65
CA VAL A 52 12.02 -7.01 4.88
C VAL A 52 12.82 -6.47 3.69
N PRO A 53 12.16 -6.07 2.58
CA PRO A 53 12.85 -5.40 1.50
C PRO A 53 13.43 -4.04 1.97
N THR A 54 14.57 -3.65 1.41
CA THR A 54 15.10 -2.30 1.60
C THR A 54 14.13 -1.25 1.08
N LEU A 55 14.10 -0.05 1.69
CA LEU A 55 13.34 1.10 1.19
C LEU A 55 13.70 1.35 -0.29
N ARG A 56 12.72 1.14 -1.18
CA ARG A 56 12.88 1.30 -2.63
C ARG A 56 12.58 2.72 -3.10
N HIS A 57 11.77 3.45 -2.34
CA HIS A 57 11.49 4.85 -2.59
C HIS A 57 12.76 5.67 -2.33
N ARG A 58 13.26 6.33 -3.37
CA ARG A 58 14.29 7.36 -3.28
C ARG A 58 13.59 8.66 -3.64
N GLU A 59 13.66 9.67 -2.77
CA GLU A 59 13.27 11.02 -3.20
C GLU A 59 14.12 11.38 -4.42
N VAL A 60 13.45 11.73 -5.51
CA VAL A 60 14.10 12.34 -6.66
C VAL A 60 14.38 13.78 -6.25
N SER A 61 15.65 14.08 -6.02
CA SER A 61 16.14 15.43 -5.79
C SER A 61 16.10 16.24 -7.07
#